data_AF-A0A7S4AWI9-F1
#
_entry.id   AF-A0A7S4AWI9-F1
#
_cell.length_a   1.000
_cell.length_b   1.000
_cell.length_c   1.000
_cell.angle_alpha   90.00
_cell.angle_beta   90.00
_cell.angle_gamma   90.00
#
_symmetry.space_group_name_H-M   'P 1'
#
loop_
_entity.id
_entity.type
_entity.pdbx_description
1 polymer ?
#
loop_
_entity_poly.entity_id
_entity_poly.type
_entity_poly.pdbx_seq_one_letter_code
_entity_poly.pdbx_strand_id
1 'polypeptide(L)'
;VSALSLTLVQLVGFAFVDDTDLFCAAKMSYTTAEVLSVDFQAALHRWTGGLIATGGAIAPKKSLCYLIDFLWTGSTWEYRKLEDLPGEFTIQDKTGSTFPLQRY
;
A
#
# COMPACT_ATOMS: atom_id res chain seq x y z
N VAL A 1 25.85 12.36 -2.90
CA VAL A 1 25.89 13.29 -1.75
C VAL A 1 25.33 14.63 -2.23
N SER A 2 24.33 15.19 -1.55
CA SER A 2 23.81 16.51 -1.92
C SER A 2 24.83 17.59 -1.58
N ALA A 3 24.97 18.60 -2.45
CA ALA A 3 26.02 19.62 -2.33
C ALA A 3 25.81 20.57 -1.13
N LEU A 4 24.56 20.76 -0.66
CA LEU A 4 24.24 21.71 0.40
C LEU A 4 24.15 21.06 1.78
N SER A 5 23.57 19.86 1.89
CA SER A 5 23.39 19.20 3.19
C SER A 5 24.48 18.17 3.51
N LEU A 6 25.40 17.89 2.56
CA LEU A 6 26.35 16.77 2.61
C LEU A 6 25.69 15.42 2.94
N THR A 7 24.37 15.32 2.76
CA THR A 7 23.58 14.14 3.05
C THR A 7 23.40 13.32 1.78
N LEU A 8 23.41 12.00 1.89
CA LEU A 8 23.02 11.13 0.78
C LEU A 8 21.51 11.26 0.56
N VAL A 9 21.11 11.88 -0.55
CA VAL A 9 19.72 11.88 -1.02
C VAL A 9 19.58 10.71 -1.98
N GLN A 10 18.81 9.69 -1.60
CA GLN A 10 18.43 8.58 -2.47
C GLN A 10 16.99 8.79 -2.92
N LEU A 11 16.81 9.08 -4.21
CA LEU A 11 15.49 9.12 -4.84
C LEU A 11 15.18 7.71 -5.34
N VAL A 12 14.26 7.01 -4.67
CA VAL A 12 13.91 5.61 -4.99
C VAL A 12 12.84 5.54 -6.10
N GLY A 13 12.13 6.63 -6.37
CA GLY A 13 11.16 6.75 -7.47
C GLY A 13 10.45 8.10 -7.47
N PHE A 14 9.75 8.38 -8.57
CA PHE A 14 8.78 9.48 -8.69
C PHE A 14 7.52 8.93 -9.35
N ALA A 15 6.36 9.44 -8.98
CA ALA A 15 5.08 9.04 -9.54
C ALA A 15 4.18 10.26 -9.72
N PHE A 16 3.34 10.26 -10.75
CA PHE A 16 2.39 11.35 -10.99
C PHE A 16 1.12 11.09 -10.17
N VAL A 17 0.80 12.03 -9.28
CA VAL A 17 -0.24 11.89 -8.25
C VAL A 17 -1.60 11.37 -8.76
N ASP A 18 -1.98 11.69 -10.00
CA ASP A 18 -3.30 11.37 -10.57
C ASP A 18 -3.47 9.89 -11.00
N ASP A 19 -2.39 9.23 -11.44
CA ASP A 19 -2.40 7.87 -12.01
C ASP A 19 -1.43 6.92 -11.28
N THR A 20 -1.26 7.09 -9.96
CA THR A 20 -0.31 6.29 -9.18
C THR A 20 -0.99 5.20 -8.37
N ASP A 21 -0.53 3.97 -8.56
CA ASP A 21 -0.80 2.85 -7.66
C ASP A 21 0.20 2.81 -6.51
N LEU A 22 -0.29 2.54 -5.29
CA LEU A 22 0.55 2.28 -4.12
C LEU A 22 0.82 0.79 -4.01
N PHE A 23 2.09 0.39 -3.99
CA PHE A 23 2.48 -0.99 -3.76
C PHE A 23 3.35 -1.13 -2.49
N CYS A 24 3.22 -2.27 -1.82
CA CYS A 24 4.08 -2.68 -0.72
C CYS A 24 4.48 -4.13 -0.96
N ALA A 25 5.77 -4.44 -0.83
CA ALA A 25 6.31 -5.77 -1.09
C ALA A 25 7.11 -6.27 0.11
N ALA A 26 6.96 -7.56 0.40
CA ALA A 26 7.74 -8.24 1.40
C ALA A 26 9.25 -8.13 1.10
N LYS A 27 10.05 -7.86 2.14
CA LYS A 27 11.51 -7.84 2.03
C LYS A 27 12.11 -9.24 1.94
N MET A 28 11.44 -10.22 2.56
CA MET A 28 11.89 -11.61 2.64
C MET A 28 10.81 -12.53 2.08
N SER A 29 11.21 -13.66 1.51
CA SER A 29 10.30 -14.64 0.91
C SER A 29 9.34 -15.31 1.90
N TYR A 30 9.64 -15.25 3.19
CA TYR A 30 8.84 -15.83 4.27
C TYR A 30 8.01 -14.80 5.05
N THR A 31 8.03 -13.52 4.64
CA THR A 31 7.12 -12.53 5.22
C THR A 31 5.71 -12.80 4.72
N THR A 32 4.79 -13.10 5.62
CA THR A 32 3.41 -13.39 5.26
C THR A 32 2.64 -12.12 4.90
N ALA A 33 1.55 -12.26 4.15
CA ALA A 33 0.71 -11.13 3.80
C ALA A 33 0.08 -10.42 5.01
N GLU A 34 -0.18 -11.11 6.11
CA GLU A 34 -0.72 -10.50 7.34
C GLU A 34 0.29 -9.53 7.96
N VAL A 35 1.58 -9.89 7.95
CA VAL A 35 2.66 -9.00 8.40
C VAL A 35 2.77 -7.79 7.47
N LEU A 36 2.76 -8.04 6.15
CA LEU A 36 2.83 -6.98 5.14
C LEU A 36 1.63 -6.03 5.19
N SER A 37 0.45 -6.53 5.60
CA SER A 37 -0.78 -5.73 5.69
C SER A 37 -0.66 -4.56 6.65
N VAL A 38 0.08 -4.72 7.74
CA VAL A 38 0.35 -3.64 8.71
C VAL A 38 1.14 -2.51 8.04
N ASP A 39 2.19 -2.87 7.30
CA ASP A 39 3.03 -1.92 6.59
C ASP A 39 2.26 -1.23 5.45
N PHE A 40 1.44 -1.99 4.71
CA PHE A 40 0.60 -1.45 3.64
C PHE A 40 -0.44 -0.46 4.17
N GLN A 41 -1.13 -0.77 5.27
CA GLN A 41 -2.08 0.17 5.89
C GLN A 41 -1.39 1.47 6.33
N ALA A 42 -0.18 1.35 6.90
CA ALA A 42 0.59 2.50 7.31
C ALA A 42 1.10 3.32 6.10
N ALA A 43 1.40 2.68 4.97
CA ALA A 43 1.74 3.36 3.71
C ALA A 43 0.52 4.07 3.12
N LEU A 44 -0.65 3.42 3.11
CA LEU A 44 -1.92 4.00 2.67
C LEU A 44 -2.23 5.30 3.43
N HIS A 45 -2.15 5.28 4.76
CA HIS A 45 -2.39 6.47 5.57
C HIS A 45 -1.40 7.60 5.31
N ARG A 46 -0.12 7.29 5.09
CA ARG A 46 0.89 8.30 4.75
C ARG A 46 0.60 8.92 3.39
N TRP A 47 0.25 8.10 2.40
CA TRP A 47 -0.13 8.56 1.07
C TRP A 47 -1.35 9.48 1.13
N THR A 48 -2.46 9.01 1.70
CA THR A 48 -3.70 9.81 1.79
C THR A 48 -3.52 11.07 2.63
N GLY A 49 -2.79 10.97 3.75
CA GLY A 49 -2.48 12.13 4.59
C GLY A 49 -1.62 13.17 3.86
N GLY A 50 -0.64 12.73 3.08
CA GLY A 50 0.18 13.60 2.24
C GLY A 50 -0.64 14.30 1.15
N LEU A 51 -1.57 13.60 0.51
CA LEU A 51 -2.51 14.19 -0.44
C LEU A 51 -3.36 15.26 0.22
N ILE A 52 -3.99 14.94 1.36
CA ILE A 52 -4.84 15.90 2.10
C ILE A 52 -4.04 17.14 2.51
N ALA A 53 -2.84 16.96 3.06
CA ALA A 53 -1.98 18.05 3.50
C ALA A 53 -1.54 18.99 2.37
N THR A 54 -1.53 18.52 1.13
CA THR A 54 -1.14 19.29 -0.06
C THR A 54 -2.34 19.78 -0.88
N GLY A 55 -3.57 19.58 -0.39
CA GLY A 55 -4.81 19.98 -1.06
C GLY A 55 -5.34 18.99 -2.10
N GLY A 56 -4.70 17.83 -2.23
CA GLY A 56 -5.20 16.69 -3.00
C GLY A 56 -6.19 15.82 -2.20
N ALA A 57 -6.77 14.84 -2.88
CA ALA A 57 -7.68 13.89 -2.25
C ALA A 57 -7.72 12.58 -3.03
N ILE A 58 -7.89 11.47 -2.31
CA ILE A 58 -8.26 10.19 -2.91
C ILE A 58 -9.78 10.04 -2.89
N ALA A 59 -10.36 9.41 -3.91
CA ALA A 59 -11.80 9.15 -3.97
C ALA A 59 -12.09 7.70 -3.56
N PRO A 60 -12.62 7.43 -2.34
CA PRO A 60 -12.72 6.05 -1.85
C PRO A 60 -13.50 5.10 -2.75
N LYS A 61 -14.56 5.60 -3.40
CA LYS A 61 -15.39 4.82 -4.34
C LYS A 61 -14.65 4.37 -5.61
N LYS A 62 -13.50 4.95 -5.91
CA LYS A 62 -12.66 4.62 -7.09
C LYS A 62 -11.38 3.88 -6.69
N SER A 63 -11.21 3.58 -5.41
CA SER A 63 -9.99 2.97 -4.89
C SER A 63 -10.27 1.52 -4.51
N LEU A 64 -9.33 0.64 -4.85
CA LEU A 64 -9.35 -0.78 -4.52
C LEU A 64 -7.94 -1.25 -4.22
N CYS A 65 -7.81 -2.44 -3.63
CA CYS A 65 -6.52 -3.07 -3.40
C CYS A 65 -6.59 -4.58 -3.66
N TYR A 66 -5.40 -5.14 -3.87
CA TYR A 66 -5.17 -6.58 -3.92
C TYR A 66 -4.15 -6.93 -2.83
N LEU A 67 -4.42 -8.00 -2.09
CA LEU A 67 -3.45 -8.59 -1.17
C LEU A 67 -3.00 -9.93 -1.73
N ILE A 68 -1.82 -9.93 -2.34
CA ILE A 68 -1.30 -11.09 -3.08
C ILE A 68 -0.34 -11.86 -2.18
N ASP A 69 -0.63 -13.14 -1.99
CA ASP A 69 0.23 -14.09 -1.28
C ASP A 69 0.12 -15.47 -1.92
N PHE A 70 1.12 -16.31 -1.70
CA PHE A 70 1.22 -17.63 -2.33
C PHE A 70 1.33 -18.73 -1.29
N LEU A 71 0.69 -19.86 -1.58
CA LEU A 71 0.79 -21.08 -0.80
C LEU A 71 1.42 -22.18 -1.66
N TRP A 72 2.39 -22.90 -1.09
CA TRP A 72 2.92 -24.12 -1.70
C TRP A 72 2.02 -25.30 -1.35
N THR A 73 1.51 -26.00 -2.35
CA THR A 73 0.59 -27.15 -2.17
C THR A 73 1.34 -28.49 -2.03
N GLY A 74 2.67 -28.48 -2.11
CA GLY A 74 3.50 -29.68 -2.22
C GLY A 74 3.98 -29.93 -3.66
N SER A 75 3.24 -29.46 -4.66
CA SER A 75 3.56 -29.62 -6.09
C SER A 75 3.56 -28.32 -6.87
N THR A 76 2.78 -27.32 -6.46
CA THR A 76 2.58 -26.06 -7.18
C THR A 76 2.49 -24.89 -6.21
N TRP A 77 2.85 -23.70 -6.70
CA TRP A 77 2.52 -22.45 -6.02
C TRP A 77 1.15 -21.98 -6.50
N GLU A 78 0.27 -21.70 -5.55
CA GLU A 78 -1.09 -21.21 -5.81
C GLU A 78 -1.31 -19.90 -5.07
N TYR A 79 -2.15 -19.03 -5.62
CA TYR A 79 -2.57 -17.82 -4.91
C TYR A 79 -3.38 -18.21 -3.68
N ARG A 80 -3.07 -17.60 -2.54
CA ARG A 80 -3.96 -17.67 -1.38
C ARG A 80 -5.27 -16.97 -1.72
N LYS A 81 -6.38 -17.58 -1.33
CA LYS A 81 -7.71 -17.03 -1.60
C LYS A 81 -8.03 -15.89 -0.64
N LEU A 82 -8.98 -15.04 -1.03
CA LEU A 82 -9.49 -13.94 -0.22
C LEU A 82 -9.99 -14.40 1.17
N GLU A 83 -10.64 -15.57 1.21
CA GLU A 83 -11.16 -16.21 2.45
C GLU A 83 -10.05 -16.64 3.41
N ASP A 84 -8.88 -17.02 2.86
CA ASP A 84 -7.73 -17.48 3.63
C ASP A 84 -6.80 -16.34 4.04
N LEU A 85 -7.06 -15.11 3.58
CA LEU A 85 -6.28 -13.90 3.83
C LEU A 85 -7.16 -12.85 4.52
N PRO A 86 -7.37 -12.93 5.85
CA PRO A 86 -8.12 -11.91 6.56
C PRO A 86 -7.34 -10.59 6.55
N GLY A 87 -8.03 -9.49 6.25
CA GLY A 87 -7.44 -8.16 6.21
C GLY A 87 -8.42 -7.15 5.65
N GLU A 88 -8.66 -6.08 6.40
CA GLU A 88 -9.43 -4.92 5.96
C GLU A 88 -8.53 -3.70 5.95
N PHE A 89 -8.58 -2.94 4.87
CA PHE A 89 -7.81 -1.72 4.71
C PHE A 89 -8.74 -0.52 4.71
N THR A 90 -8.24 0.60 5.22
CA THR A 90 -9.02 1.84 5.26
C THR A 90 -8.24 3.01 4.69
N ILE A 91 -8.96 3.95 4.10
CA ILE A 91 -8.41 5.19 3.55
C ILE A 91 -9.21 6.39 4.06
N GLN A 92 -8.56 7.55 4.13
CA GLN A 92 -9.23 8.79 4.50
C GLN A 92 -9.59 9.60 3.25
N ASP A 93 -10.80 10.16 3.24
CA ASP A 93 -11.19 11.12 2.22
C ASP A 93 -10.69 12.54 2.52
N LYS A 94 -11.02 13.51 1.66
CA LYS A 94 -10.65 14.92 1.82
C LYS A 94 -11.11 15.58 3.13
N THR A 95 -12.08 14.99 3.83
CA THR A 95 -12.61 15.49 5.11
C THR A 95 -11.92 14.83 6.31
N GLY A 96 -11.03 13.87 6.06
CA GLY A 96 -10.42 13.03 7.09
C GLY A 96 -11.33 11.88 7.55
N SER A 97 -12.48 11.68 6.90
CA SER A 97 -13.40 10.58 7.22
C SER A 97 -12.84 9.26 6.69
N THR A 98 -12.90 8.22 7.52
CA THR A 98 -12.35 6.89 7.19
C THR A 98 -13.36 6.05 6.41
N PHE A 99 -12.91 5.43 5.33
CA PHE A 99 -13.69 4.52 4.49
C PHE A 99 -12.97 3.19 4.30
N PRO A 100 -13.69 2.05 4.28
CA PRO A 100 -13.11 0.77 3.92
C PRO A 100 -12.72 0.77 2.43
N LEU A 101 -11.58 0.16 2.13
CA LEU A 101 -11.11 -0.04 0.77
C LEU A 101 -11.65 -1.37 0.23
N GLN A 102 -12.14 -1.37 -1.00
CA GLN A 102 -12.58 -2.61 -1.63
C GLN A 102 -11.36 -3.51 -1.90
N ARG A 103 -11.43 -4.76 -1.43
CA ARG A 103 -10.36 -5.75 -1.63
C ARG A 103 -10.82 -6.83 -2.61
N TYR A 104 -9.92 -7.22 -3.50
CA TYR A 104 -10.07 -8.28 -4.47
C TYR A 104 -8.95 -9.32 -4.33
#